data_AF-A0A536E6S7-F1
#
_entry.id   AF-A0A536E6S7-F1
#
_cell.length_a   1.000
_cell.length_b   1.000
_cell.length_c   1.000
_cell.angle_alpha   90.00
_cell.angle_beta   90.00
_cell.angle_gamma   90.00
#
_symmetry.space_group_name_H-M   'P 1'
#
loop_
_entity.id
_entity.type
_entity.pdbx_description
1 polymer ?
#
loop_
_entity_poly.entity_id
_entity_poly.type
_entity_poly.pdbx_seq_one_letter_code
_entity_poly.pdbx_strand_id
1 'polypeptide(L)'
;TGMTENGLCVDGRLTKISEDLVFDYDRSAMMERWRVHTAGTDRIDLLLEPEFERVSESGRRDGFFSSAHQIFGCYSGRIAPDGGKPIEIRDLFGWIEEHEARW
;
A
#
# COMPACT_ATOMS: atom_id res chain seq x y z
N THR A 1 9.65 10.65 16.58
CA THR A 1 9.23 11.81 15.75
C THR A 1 9.35 11.41 14.30
N GLY A 2 8.22 11.19 13.63
CA GLY A 2 8.17 10.93 12.20
C GLY A 2 6.81 11.39 11.71
N MET A 3 6.77 12.43 10.90
CA MET A 3 5.55 12.83 10.21
C MET A 3 5.33 11.81 9.10
N THR A 4 4.33 10.95 9.24
CA THR A 4 3.89 10.09 8.13
C THR A 4 2.83 10.85 7.32
N GLU A 5 2.63 10.49 6.05
CA GLU A 5 1.55 11.03 5.21
C GLU A 5 0.40 10.02 5.06
N ASN A 6 0.32 9.04 5.95
CA ASN A 6 -0.70 7.98 5.94
C ASN A 6 -2.09 8.52 6.37
N GLY A 7 -3.15 8.08 5.67
CA GLY A 7 -4.53 8.45 5.99
C GLY A 7 -5.57 7.52 5.37
N LEU A 8 -6.76 7.49 5.97
CA LEU A 8 -7.95 6.82 5.44
C LEU A 8 -8.97 7.87 5.01
N CYS A 9 -9.46 7.80 3.78
CA CYS A 9 -10.57 8.63 3.31
C CYS A 9 -11.80 7.75 3.10
N VAL A 10 -12.83 7.92 3.93
CA VAL A 10 -14.08 7.16 3.86
C VAL A 10 -15.24 8.14 3.83
N ASP A 11 -16.12 8.03 2.85
CA ASP A 11 -17.28 8.93 2.65
C ASP A 11 -16.93 10.42 2.70
N GLY A 12 -15.81 10.80 2.07
CA GLY A 12 -15.31 12.17 2.04
C GLY A 12 -14.67 12.65 3.34
N ARG A 13 -14.56 11.79 4.37
CA ARG A 13 -13.90 12.11 5.63
C ARG A 13 -12.49 11.53 5.67
N LEU A 14 -11.50 12.42 5.74
CA LEU A 14 -10.10 12.06 5.93
C LEU A 14 -9.78 11.87 7.41
N THR A 15 -9.15 10.73 7.73
CA THR A 15 -8.63 10.39 9.04
C THR A 15 -7.13 10.19 8.94
N LYS A 16 -6.36 10.88 9.79
CA LYS A 16 -4.91 10.72 9.86
C LYS A 16 -4.54 9.39 10.52
N ILE A 17 -3.62 8.65 9.91
CA ILE A 17 -2.95 7.50 10.53
C ILE A 17 -1.57 7.98 10.99
N SER A 18 -1.43 8.30 12.27
CA SER A 18 -0.21 8.86 12.88
C SER A 18 0.78 7.77 13.32
N GLU A 19 0.93 6.74 12.50
CA GLU A 19 1.89 5.66 12.69
C GLU A 19 2.37 5.13 11.33
N ASP A 20 3.40 4.30 11.38
CA ASP A 20 3.98 3.67 10.20
C ASP A 20 3.07 2.56 9.64
N LEU A 21 3.10 2.43 8.32
CA LEU A 21 2.54 1.28 7.63
C LEU A 21 3.67 0.31 7.31
N VAL A 22 3.44 -0.96 7.61
CA VAL A 22 4.31 -2.07 7.26
C VAL A 22 3.75 -2.73 6.02
N PHE A 23 4.64 -3.01 5.08
CA PHE A 23 4.34 -3.66 3.82
C PHE A 23 5.09 -4.99 3.80
N ASP A 24 4.35 -6.10 3.91
CA ASP A 24 4.92 -7.44 3.78
C ASP A 24 4.69 -7.92 2.34
N TYR A 25 5.79 -8.15 1.63
CA TYR A 25 5.79 -8.63 0.24
C TYR A 25 7.16 -9.20 -0.12
N ASP A 26 7.21 -10.00 -1.19
CA ASP A 26 8.46 -10.51 -1.75
C ASP A 26 8.81 -9.74 -3.03
N ARG A 27 9.91 -8.98 -2.99
CA ARG A 27 10.44 -8.25 -4.16
C ARG A 27 10.83 -9.16 -5.31
N SER A 28 11.10 -10.44 -5.06
CA SER A 28 11.38 -11.44 -6.09
C SER A 28 10.11 -12.08 -6.68
N ALA A 29 8.95 -11.86 -6.06
CA ALA A 29 7.66 -12.40 -6.46
C ALA A 29 6.53 -11.36 -6.27
N MET A 30 6.60 -10.25 -7.02
CA MET A 30 5.69 -9.10 -6.88
C MET A 30 4.19 -9.42 -7.05
N MET A 31 3.87 -10.52 -7.73
CA MET A 31 2.50 -10.99 -7.96
C MET A 31 2.00 -11.94 -6.86
N GLU A 32 2.80 -12.21 -5.83
CA GLU A 32 2.30 -12.80 -4.58
C GLU A 32 1.56 -11.78 -3.74
N ARG A 33 0.74 -12.26 -2.81
CA ARG A 33 -0.09 -11.42 -1.95
C ARG A 33 0.74 -10.41 -1.17
N TRP A 34 0.25 -9.17 -1.15
CA TRP A 34 0.81 -8.12 -0.30
C TRP A 34 -0.02 -7.99 0.96
N ARG A 35 0.62 -7.75 2.11
CA ARG A 35 -0.05 -7.29 3.32
C ARG A 35 0.36 -5.87 3.64
N VAL A 36 -0.61 -5.03 3.96
CA VAL A 36 -0.40 -3.67 4.45
C VAL A 36 -1.05 -3.56 5.81
N HIS A 37 -0.27 -3.24 6.83
CA HIS A 37 -0.81 -3.11 8.17
C HIS A 37 -0.16 -1.98 8.98
N THR A 38 -0.88 -1.48 9.97
CA THR A 38 -0.32 -0.53 10.94
C THR A 38 0.73 -1.22 11.83
N ALA A 39 1.79 -0.49 12.17
CA ALA A 39 2.91 -1.05 12.94
C ALA A 39 2.61 -1.22 14.44
N GLY A 40 1.82 -0.32 15.03
CA GLY A 40 1.55 -0.28 16.47
C GLY A 40 0.10 -0.58 16.85
N THR A 41 -0.85 -0.39 15.93
CA THR A 41 -2.29 -0.63 16.18
C THR A 41 -2.89 -1.61 15.16
N ASP A 42 -4.19 -1.91 15.30
CA ASP A 42 -4.97 -2.75 14.38
C ASP A 42 -5.87 -1.93 13.44
N ARG A 43 -5.51 -0.66 13.20
CA ARG A 43 -6.29 0.28 12.41
C ARG A 43 -6.31 -0.01 10.93
N ILE A 44 -5.26 -0.62 10.40
CA ILE A 44 -5.21 -1.10 9.02
C ILE A 44 -4.64 -2.51 9.06
N ASP A 45 -5.35 -3.47 8.46
CA ASP A 45 -4.85 -4.79 8.12
C ASP A 45 -5.52 -5.23 6.82
N LEU A 46 -4.80 -5.09 5.71
CA LEU A 46 -5.29 -5.33 4.37
C LEU A 46 -4.39 -6.31 3.64
N LEU A 47 -5.02 -7.20 2.89
CA LEU A 47 -4.39 -8.08 1.94
C LEU A 47 -4.77 -7.63 0.54
N LEU A 48 -3.79 -7.48 -0.34
CA LEU A 48 -4.02 -7.31 -1.77
C LEU A 48 -3.73 -8.64 -2.46
N GLU A 49 -4.71 -9.17 -3.18
CA GLU A 49 -4.54 -10.28 -4.12
C GLU A 49 -4.23 -9.70 -5.51
N PRO A 50 -3.00 -9.85 -6.03
CA PRO A 50 -2.63 -9.28 -7.32
C PRO A 50 -3.35 -9.94 -8.51
N GLU A 51 -3.71 -9.12 -9.48
CA GLU A 51 -4.32 -9.53 -10.75
C GLU A 51 -3.49 -9.07 -11.95
N PHE A 52 -2.81 -7.93 -11.83
CA PHE A 52 -2.00 -7.36 -12.92
C PHE A 52 -0.84 -6.52 -12.39
N GLU A 53 0.31 -6.61 -13.06
CA GLU A 53 1.48 -5.78 -12.81
C GLU A 53 1.75 -4.85 -14.00
N ARG A 54 1.89 -3.56 -13.70
CA ARG A 54 2.40 -2.56 -14.65
C ARG A 54 3.82 -2.18 -14.25
N VAL A 55 4.78 -2.52 -15.11
CA VAL A 55 6.18 -2.10 -14.96
C VAL A 55 6.43 -0.82 -15.76
N SER A 56 7.06 0.18 -15.15
CA SER A 56 7.63 1.33 -15.86
C SER A 56 9.06 1.59 -15.44
N GLU A 57 9.95 1.53 -16.42
CA GLU A 57 11.37 1.78 -16.23
C GLU A 57 11.84 2.96 -17.09
N SER A 58 12.81 3.72 -16.58
CA SER A 58 13.42 4.84 -17.28
C SER A 58 14.88 5.00 -16.86
N GLY A 59 15.75 5.36 -17.80
CA GLY A 59 17.17 5.56 -17.53
C GLY A 59 18.03 4.28 -17.55
N ARG A 60 19.17 4.30 -16.87
CA ARG A 60 20.12 3.19 -16.74
C ARG A 60 20.69 3.13 -15.32
N ARG A 61 20.83 1.92 -14.76
CA ARG A 61 21.25 1.71 -13.35
C ARG A 61 22.63 2.27 -12.98
N ASP A 62 23.50 2.52 -13.97
CA ASP A 62 24.83 3.13 -13.80
C ASP A 62 24.79 4.67 -13.70
N GLY A 63 23.63 5.29 -13.89
CA GLY A 63 23.40 6.72 -13.72
C GLY A 63 22.01 7.00 -13.17
N PHE A 64 21.27 7.89 -13.84
CA PHE A 64 19.86 8.14 -13.55
C PHE A 64 19.03 6.89 -13.89
N PHE A 65 18.25 6.39 -12.93
CA PHE A 65 17.22 5.39 -13.22
C PHE A 65 16.00 5.55 -12.33
N SER A 66 14.87 5.04 -12.84
CA SER A 66 13.62 4.89 -12.10
C SER A 66 12.96 3.60 -12.55
N SER A 67 12.55 2.74 -11.61
CA SER A 67 11.74 1.55 -11.85
C SER A 67 10.55 1.56 -10.90
N ALA A 68 9.34 1.46 -11.45
CA ALA A 68 8.11 1.35 -10.69
C ALA A 68 7.36 0.08 -11.08
N HIS A 69 6.95 -0.68 -10.08
CA HIS A 69 6.10 -1.85 -10.19
C HIS A 69 4.75 -1.53 -9.54
N GLN A 70 3.75 -1.25 -10.36
CA GLN A 70 2.38 -1.02 -9.89
C GLN A 70 1.59 -2.32 -9.96
N ILE A 71 1.16 -2.79 -8.81
CA ILE A 71 0.41 -4.03 -8.65
C ILE A 71 -1.05 -3.68 -8.44
N PHE A 72 -1.91 -4.13 -9.35
CA PHE A 72 -3.36 -3.94 -9.32
C PHE A 72 -4.03 -5.24 -8.90
N GLY A 73 -5.11 -5.13 -8.14
CA GLY A 73 -5.87 -6.28 -7.66
C GLY A 73 -6.92 -5.90 -6.64
N CYS A 74 -7.42 -6.90 -5.92
CA CYS A 74 -8.49 -6.72 -4.95
C CYS A 74 -7.98 -6.75 -3.51
N TYR A 75 -8.34 -5.73 -2.74
CA TYR A 75 -8.12 -5.67 -1.31
C TYR A 75 -9.21 -6.39 -0.53
N SER A 76 -8.81 -7.09 0.53
CA SER A 76 -9.68 -7.61 1.58
C SER A 76 -9.05 -7.41 2.95
N GLY A 77 -9.85 -7.27 4.00
CA GLY A 77 -9.35 -7.06 5.36
C GLY A 77 -10.18 -6.04 6.11
N ARG A 78 -9.54 -5.24 6.96
CA ARG A 78 -10.24 -4.33 7.87
C ARG A 78 -9.51 -3.01 8.02
N ILE A 79 -10.30 -1.93 8.10
CA ILE A 79 -9.81 -0.59 8.43
C ILE A 79 -10.61 0.01 9.59
N ALA A 80 -9.97 0.82 10.44
CA ALA A 80 -10.62 1.52 11.54
C ALA A 80 -10.29 3.03 11.51
N PRO A 81 -11.22 3.85 10.96
CA PRO A 81 -11.16 5.30 11.06
C PRO A 81 -11.30 5.78 12.52
N ASP A 82 -10.84 6.99 12.83
CA ASP A 82 -10.93 7.53 14.20
C ASP A 82 -12.38 7.64 14.64
N GLY A 83 -12.64 7.18 15.88
CA GLY A 83 -13.96 7.20 16.50
C GLY A 83 -15.04 6.37 15.78
N GLY A 84 -14.67 5.69 14.69
CA GLY A 84 -15.55 4.88 13.87
C GLY A 84 -15.53 3.41 14.28
N LYS A 85 -16.55 2.67 13.83
CA LYS A 85 -16.50 1.20 13.87
C LYS A 85 -15.52 0.71 12.80
N PRO A 86 -14.83 -0.42 13.04
CA PRO A 86 -14.08 -1.09 11.98
C PRO A 86 -14.97 -1.38 10.77
N ILE A 87 -14.40 -1.19 9.58
CA ILE A 87 -15.04 -1.41 8.28
C ILE A 87 -14.34 -2.61 7.66
N GLU A 88 -15.13 -3.63 7.33
CA GLU A 88 -14.66 -4.79 6.58
C GLU A 88 -14.58 -4.43 5.10
N ILE A 89 -13.43 -4.71 4.51
CA ILE A 89 -13.15 -4.55 3.09
C ILE A 89 -13.20 -5.94 2.46
N ARG A 90 -13.94 -6.07 1.37
CA ARG A 90 -14.05 -7.30 0.57
C ARG A 90 -14.06 -6.93 -0.90
N ASP A 91 -13.19 -7.56 -1.67
CA ASP A 91 -13.09 -7.43 -3.13
C ASP A 91 -13.03 -5.96 -3.61
N LEU A 92 -12.32 -5.10 -2.85
CA LEU A 92 -12.17 -3.69 -3.20
C LEU A 92 -10.98 -3.55 -4.16
N PHE A 93 -11.28 -3.31 -5.44
CA PHE A 93 -10.23 -3.11 -6.44
C PHE A 93 -9.40 -1.85 -6.14
N GLY A 94 -8.07 -1.98 -6.27
CA GLY A 94 -7.11 -0.91 -6.03
C GLY A 94 -5.73 -1.28 -6.54
N TRP A 95 -4.72 -0.58 -6.06
CA TRP A 95 -3.32 -0.85 -6.40
C TRP A 95 -2.37 -0.55 -5.24
N ILE A 96 -1.13 -1.02 -5.39
CA ILE A 96 0.03 -0.72 -4.56
C ILE A 96 1.26 -0.55 -5.47
N GLU A 97 2.29 0.17 -5.05
CA GLU A 97 3.49 0.39 -5.87
C GLU A 97 4.78 0.18 -5.07
N GLU A 98 5.72 -0.53 -5.69
CA GLU A 98 7.13 -0.49 -5.33
C GLU A 98 7.86 0.46 -6.30
N HIS A 99 8.62 1.40 -5.76
CA HIS A 99 9.38 2.36 -6.56
C HIS A 99 10.84 2.44 -6.11
N GLU A 100 11.74 2.20 -7.06
CA GLU A 100 13.19 2.34 -6.88
C GLU A 100 13.70 3.43 -7.84
N ALA A 101 14.39 4.44 -7.32
CA ALA A 101 14.96 5.50 -8.15
C ALA A 101 16.32 5.99 -7.66
N ARG A 102 17.14 6.43 -8.62
CA ARG A 102 18.41 7.13 -8.41
C ARG A 102 18.48 8.34 -9.33
N TRP A 103 18.87 9.48 -8.77
CA TRP A 103 18.97 10.77 -9.43
C TRP A 103 20.43 11.13 -9.74
#